data_AF-A0A699SKP1-F1
#
_entry.id   AF-A0A699SKP1-F1
#
_cell.length_a   1.000
_cell.length_b   1.000
_cell.length_c   1.000
_cell.angle_alpha   90.00
_cell.angle_beta   90.00
_cell.angle_gamma   90.00
#
_symmetry.space_group_name_H-M   'P 1'
#
loop_
_entity.id
_entity.type
_entity.pdbx_description
1 polymer ?
#
loop_
_entity_poly.entity_id
_entity_poly.type
_entity_poly.pdbx_seq_one_letter_code
_entity_poly.pdbx_strand_id
1 'polypeptide(L)'
;RGLKRILERTVGENRASWSDKLEDALWAFQTAFKTSVGCIPYCLVYGKACHLPLELEHKAYWALKHANLDLKTAGDHRKLQLNELNELHDQAYENSLIYKEWTKNLHDDMIKNRIFNVGDQVLLFNSRLKISQVS
;
A
#
# COMPACT_ATOMS: atom_id res chain seq x y z
N ARG A 1 25.98 4.65 42.49
CA ARG A 1 25.60 3.21 42.61
C ARG A 1 24.25 2.88 41.96
N GLY A 2 23.25 3.79 41.97
CA GLY A 2 21.93 3.54 41.36
C GLY A 2 21.91 3.42 39.84
N LEU A 3 22.53 4.37 39.12
CA LEU A 3 22.55 4.42 37.65
C LEU A 3 23.16 3.15 37.02
N LYS A 4 24.26 2.66 37.61
CA LYS A 4 24.90 1.39 37.23
C LYS A 4 23.93 0.20 37.33
N ARG A 5 23.14 0.10 38.41
CA ARG A 5 22.15 -0.98 38.58
C ARG A 5 20.99 -0.89 37.60
N ILE A 6 20.57 0.32 37.22
CA ILE A 6 19.51 0.51 36.22
C ILE A 6 20.03 0.08 34.85
N LEU A 7 21.22 0.55 34.45
CA LEU A 7 21.86 0.12 33.20
C LEU A 7 22.05 -1.39 33.12
N GLU A 8 22.53 -2.03 34.20
CA GLU A 8 22.66 -3.49 34.27
C GLU A 8 21.32 -4.21 34.07
N ARG A 9 20.22 -3.66 34.59
CA ARG A 9 18.86 -4.21 34.39
C ARG A 9 18.30 -3.97 32.99
N THR A 10 18.51 -2.80 32.40
CA THR A 10 17.91 -2.43 31.11
C THR A 10 18.66 -3.07 29.93
N VAL A 11 19.99 -3.10 29.99
CA VAL A 11 20.85 -3.66 28.93
C VAL A 11 20.82 -5.20 28.94
N GLY A 12 20.72 -5.82 30.12
CA GLY A 12 20.73 -7.28 30.26
C GLY A 12 22.06 -7.90 29.79
N GLU A 13 22.04 -9.13 29.29
CA GLU A 13 23.26 -9.82 28.81
C GLU A 13 23.74 -9.34 27.43
N ASN A 14 22.87 -8.70 26.65
CA ASN A 14 23.15 -8.38 25.24
C ASN A 14 23.81 -7.00 25.07
N ARG A 15 25.14 -6.97 25.21
CA ARG A 15 25.99 -5.76 25.13
C ARG A 15 25.94 -5.04 23.77
N ALA A 16 25.51 -5.70 22.70
CA ALA A 16 25.42 -5.10 21.37
C ALA A 16 24.35 -3.99 21.29
N SER A 17 23.32 -4.04 22.15
CA SER A 17 22.21 -3.08 22.19
C SER A 17 22.39 -1.96 23.23
N TRP A 18 23.60 -1.78 23.77
CA TRP A 18 23.84 -0.83 24.86
C TRP A 18 23.48 0.61 24.46
N SER A 19 23.94 1.05 23.29
CA SER A 19 23.75 2.43 22.83
C SER A 19 22.27 2.80 22.73
N ASP A 20 21.46 1.91 22.15
CA ASP A 20 20.02 2.15 21.95
C ASP A 20 19.25 2.22 23.26
N LYS A 21 19.70 1.47 24.28
CA LYS A 21 19.05 1.39 25.61
C LYS A 21 19.60 2.39 26.63
N LEU A 22 20.69 3.07 26.30
CA LEU A 22 21.36 4.01 27.21
C LEU A 22 20.45 5.20 27.51
N GLU A 23 19.78 5.73 26.49
CA GLU A 23 18.83 6.84 26.65
C GLU A 23 17.64 6.46 27.53
N ASP A 24 17.04 5.28 27.31
CA ASP A 24 15.95 4.78 28.14
C ASP A 24 16.38 4.55 29.60
N ALA A 25 17.59 4.03 29.81
CA ALA A 25 18.15 3.82 31.15
C ALA A 25 18.45 5.14 31.87
N LEU A 26 18.96 6.14 31.15
CA LEU A 26 19.18 7.49 31.67
C LEU A 26 17.84 8.13 32.03
N TRP A 27 16.84 8.00 31.16
CA TRP A 27 15.48 8.50 31.38
C TRP A 27 14.82 7.89 32.62
N ALA A 28 14.89 6.56 32.76
CA ALA A 28 14.40 5.84 33.93
C ALA A 28 15.11 6.28 35.21
N PHE A 29 16.43 6.52 35.16
CA PHE A 29 17.16 7.06 36.30
C PHE A 29 16.70 8.48 36.65
N GLN A 30 16.49 9.33 35.64
CA GLN A 30 16.09 10.72 35.87
C GLN A 30 14.68 10.85 36.44
N THR A 31 13.75 9.94 36.12
CA THR A 31 12.32 10.08 36.45
C THR A 31 11.77 9.08 37.47
N ALA A 32 12.32 7.87 37.55
CA ALA A 32 11.79 6.83 38.44
C ALA A 32 12.65 6.59 39.68
N PHE A 33 13.94 6.95 39.65
CA PHE A 33 14.82 6.78 40.79
C PHE A 33 14.51 7.82 41.86
N LYS A 34 14.25 7.39 43.10
CA LYS A 34 14.15 8.30 44.25
C LYS A 34 15.49 8.37 44.96
N THR A 35 15.97 9.59 45.21
CA THR A 35 17.12 9.84 46.08
C THR A 35 16.78 9.56 47.54
N SER A 36 17.78 9.51 48.42
CA SER A 36 17.58 9.32 49.88
C SER A 36 16.70 10.40 50.52
N VAL A 37 16.54 11.55 49.85
CA VAL A 37 15.69 12.68 50.25
C VAL A 37 14.25 12.51 49.75
N GLY A 38 13.94 11.43 49.00
CA GLY A 38 12.63 11.15 48.44
C GLY A 38 12.32 11.85 47.12
N CYS A 39 13.19 12.76 46.67
CA CYS A 39 13.06 13.49 45.41
C CYS A 39 13.63 12.69 44.23
N ILE A 40 13.04 12.91 43.06
CA ILE A 40 13.51 12.38 41.77
C ILE A 40 14.65 13.28 41.25
N PRO A 41 15.72 12.75 40.63
CA PRO A 41 16.85 13.54 40.11
C PRO A 41 16.43 14.69 39.18
N TYR A 42 15.45 14.47 38.31
CA TYR A 42 14.91 15.53 37.45
C TYR A 42 14.36 16.72 38.26
N CYS A 43 13.62 16.45 39.35
CA CYS A 43 13.09 17.50 40.23
C CYS A 43 14.19 18.31 40.93
N LEU A 44 15.34 17.68 41.25
CA LEU A 44 16.46 18.37 41.89
C LEU A 44 17.18 19.33 40.94
N VAL A 45 17.20 19.03 39.64
CA VAL A 45 17.85 19.86 38.62
C VAL A 45 16.92 20.98 38.15
N TYR A 46 15.64 20.67 37.91
CA TYR A 46 14.70 21.59 37.26
C TYR A 46 13.67 22.20 38.23
N GLY A 47 13.67 21.80 39.51
CA GLY A 47 12.78 22.34 40.54
C GLY A 47 11.30 22.00 40.37
N LYS A 48 10.93 21.16 39.39
CA LYS A 48 9.55 20.75 39.09
C LYS A 48 9.46 19.24 38.87
N ALA A 49 8.30 18.68 39.19
CA ALA A 49 7.97 17.31 38.79
C ALA A 49 7.99 17.18 37.27
N CYS A 50 8.46 16.05 36.77
CA CYS A 50 8.42 15.74 35.35
C CYS A 50 6.95 15.52 34.91
N HIS A 51 6.31 16.58 34.42
CA HIS A 51 5.31 16.46 33.37
C HIS A 51 6.04 15.93 32.14
N LEU A 52 5.43 15.03 31.38
CA LEU A 52 6.03 14.34 30.23
C LEU A 52 7.05 15.26 29.52
N PRO A 53 8.35 14.91 29.48
CA PRO A 53 9.38 15.82 28.99
C PRO A 53 9.07 16.22 27.55
N LEU A 54 9.28 17.50 27.24
CA LEU A 54 9.11 18.08 25.90
C LEU A 54 9.81 17.26 24.80
N GLU A 55 10.92 16.60 25.14
CA GLU A 55 11.67 15.75 24.22
C GLU A 55 10.87 14.54 23.73
N LEU A 56 10.09 13.89 24.60
CA LEU A 56 9.24 12.75 24.21
C LEU A 56 8.06 13.21 23.36
N GLU A 57 7.45 14.34 23.70
CA GLU A 57 6.37 14.94 22.90
C GLU A 57 6.86 15.32 21.51
N HIS A 58 8.04 15.93 21.41
CA HIS A 58 8.67 16.29 20.15
C HIS A 58 9.03 15.06 19.31
N LYS A 59 9.60 14.01 19.91
CA LYS A 59 9.87 12.73 19.22
C LYS A 59 8.59 12.10 18.67
N ALA A 60 7.52 12.06 19.47
CA ALA A 60 6.22 11.54 19.03
C ALA A 60 5.62 12.38 17.89
N TYR A 61 5.71 13.70 18.00
CA TYR A 61 5.25 14.63 16.96
C TYR A 61 5.99 14.41 15.63
N TRP A 62 7.32 14.26 15.65
CA TRP A 62 8.09 14.00 14.45
C TRP A 62 7.79 12.63 13.85
N ALA A 63 7.70 11.58 14.67
CA ALA A 63 7.31 10.26 14.20
C ALA A 63 5.94 10.28 13.49
N LEU A 64 4.97 10.98 14.07
CA LEU A 64 3.66 11.17 13.46
C LEU A 64 3.75 11.95 12.13
N LYS A 65 4.53 13.03 12.10
CA LYS A 65 4.73 13.85 10.89
C LYS A 65 5.37 13.04 9.76
N HIS A 66 6.36 12.21 10.07
CA HIS A 66 6.99 11.31 9.12
C HIS A 66 6.01 10.25 8.60
N ALA A 67 5.30 9.57 9.49
CA ALA A 67 4.30 8.56 9.11
C ALA A 67 3.21 9.14 8.18
N ASN A 68 2.75 10.37 8.45
CA ASN A 68 1.77 11.04 7.60
C ASN A 68 2.33 11.41 6.21
N LEU A 69 3.60 11.81 6.14
CA LEU A 69 4.26 12.10 4.87
C LEU A 69 4.43 10.83 4.03
N ASP A 70 4.86 9.74 4.66
CA ASP A 70 5.01 8.44 4.01
C ASP A 70 3.67 7.93 3.48
N LEU A 71 2.60 8.08 4.27
CA LEU A 71 1.25 7.70 3.85
C LEU A 71 0.79 8.49 2.62
N LYS A 72 1.03 9.80 2.57
CA LYS A 72 0.68 10.64 1.42
C LYS A 72 1.46 10.20 0.17
N THR A 73 2.76 10.00 0.32
CA THR A 73 3.63 9.57 -0.78
C THR A 73 3.21 8.20 -1.33
N ALA A 74 2.89 7.26 -0.45
CA ALA A 74 2.38 5.95 -0.82
C ALA A 74 1.01 6.03 -1.52
N GLY A 75 0.13 6.92 -1.05
CA GLY A 75 -1.17 7.19 -1.67
C GLY A 75 -1.03 7.74 -3.10
N ASP A 76 -0.16 8.73 -3.29
CA ASP A 76 0.11 9.33 -4.59
C ASP A 76 0.74 8.33 -5.56
N HIS A 77 1.68 7.51 -5.09
CA HIS A 77 2.28 6.43 -5.90
C HIS A 77 1.25 5.40 -6.34
N ARG A 78 0.40 4.94 -5.42
CA ARG A 78 -0.68 3.98 -5.74
C ARG A 78 -1.67 4.55 -6.74
N LYS A 79 -2.01 5.84 -6.61
CA LYS A 79 -2.91 6.53 -7.56
C LYS A 79 -2.33 6.56 -8.96
N LEU A 80 -1.03 6.84 -9.09
CA LEU A 80 -0.33 6.82 -10.37
C LEU A 80 -0.36 5.42 -11.01
N GLN A 81 -0.04 4.38 -10.24
CA GLN A 81 -0.10 3.00 -10.73
C GLN A 81 -1.50 2.58 -11.22
N LEU A 82 -2.56 3.01 -10.51
CA LEU A 82 -3.94 2.73 -10.92
C LEU A 82 -4.30 3.43 -12.22
N ASN A 83 -3.83 4.67 -12.42
CA ASN A 83 -4.07 5.40 -13.66
C ASN A 83 -3.39 4.72 -14.85
N GLU A 84 -2.12 4.34 -14.71
CA GLU A 84 -1.38 3.60 -15.75
C GLU A 84 -2.08 2.29 -16.12
N LEU A 85 -2.56 1.54 -15.11
CA LEU A 85 -3.30 0.31 -15.35
C LEU A 85 -4.62 0.56 -16.10
N ASN A 86 -5.32 1.65 -15.79
CA ASN A 86 -6.56 1.99 -16.45
C ASN A 86 -6.33 2.35 -17.93
N GLU A 87 -5.28 3.12 -18.23
CA GLU A 87 -4.89 3.43 -19.61
C GLU A 87 -4.57 2.17 -20.43
N LEU A 88 -3.88 1.20 -19.82
CA LEU A 88 -3.61 -0.09 -20.47
C LEU A 88 -4.88 -0.89 -20.75
N HIS A 89 -5.85 -0.87 -19.83
CA HIS A 89 -7.14 -1.51 -20.02
C HIS A 89 -7.92 -0.88 -21.16
N ASP A 90 -7.99 0.45 -21.20
CA ASP A 90 -8.67 1.19 -22.25
C ASP A 90 -8.04 0.88 -23.62
N GLN A 91 -6.70 0.89 -23.70
CA GLN A 91 -5.99 0.52 -24.92
C GLN A 91 -6.27 -0.92 -25.36
N ALA A 92 -6.32 -1.87 -24.42
CA ALA A 92 -6.62 -3.27 -24.73
C ALA A 92 -8.06 -3.44 -25.25
N TYR A 93 -9.01 -2.69 -24.69
CA TYR A 93 -10.40 -2.68 -25.13
C TYR A 93 -10.53 -2.15 -26.57
N GLU A 94 -9.92 -0.99 -26.86
CA GLU A 94 -9.90 -0.41 -28.20
C GLU A 94 -9.22 -1.36 -29.21
N ASN A 95 -8.08 -1.95 -28.86
CA ASN A 95 -7.40 -2.93 -29.72
C ASN A 95 -8.29 -4.15 -30.01
N SER A 96 -9.05 -4.63 -29.02
CA SER A 96 -9.99 -5.74 -29.19
C SER A 96 -11.13 -5.39 -30.13
N LEU A 97 -11.67 -4.18 -30.01
CA LEU A 97 -12.73 -3.68 -30.91
C LEU A 97 -12.23 -3.60 -32.35
N ILE A 98 -11.06 -2.99 -32.56
CA ILE A 98 -10.43 -2.86 -33.88
C ILE A 98 -10.21 -4.24 -34.51
N TYR A 99 -9.67 -5.20 -33.74
CA TYR A 99 -9.40 -6.54 -34.27
C TYR A 99 -10.69 -7.26 -34.69
N LYS A 100 -11.77 -7.15 -33.90
CA LYS A 100 -13.07 -7.75 -34.22
C LYS A 100 -13.68 -7.11 -35.46
N GLU A 101 -13.62 -5.79 -35.57
CA GLU A 101 -14.12 -5.06 -36.73
C GLU A 101 -13.35 -5.44 -38.00
N TRP A 102 -12.02 -5.44 -37.93
CA TRP A 102 -11.17 -5.84 -39.06
C TRP A 102 -11.46 -7.28 -39.51
N THR A 103 -11.59 -8.20 -38.55
CA THR A 103 -11.91 -9.61 -38.84
C THR A 103 -13.29 -9.73 -39.49
N LYS A 104 -14.27 -8.97 -39.03
CA LYS A 104 -15.63 -8.95 -39.60
C LYS A 104 -15.60 -8.41 -41.03
N ASN A 105 -14.94 -7.28 -41.28
CA ASN A 105 -14.85 -6.68 -42.60
C ASN A 105 -14.16 -7.64 -43.58
N LEU A 106 -13.06 -8.27 -43.16
CA LEU A 106 -12.38 -9.29 -43.95
C LEU A 106 -13.29 -10.50 -44.26
N HIS A 107 -14.07 -10.96 -43.27
CA HIS A 107 -15.03 -12.03 -43.49
C HIS A 107 -16.10 -11.63 -44.50
N ASP A 108 -16.71 -10.45 -44.33
CA ASP A 108 -17.76 -9.93 -45.19
C ASP A 108 -17.26 -9.73 -46.63
N ASP A 109 -16.03 -9.24 -46.82
CA ASP A 109 -15.38 -9.09 -48.14
C ASP A 109 -15.17 -10.43 -48.86
N MET A 110 -14.97 -11.52 -48.11
CA MET A 110 -14.80 -12.86 -48.66
C MET A 110 -16.15 -13.54 -49.01
N ILE A 111 -17.28 -12.99 -48.55
CA ILE A 111 -18.62 -13.52 -48.88
C ILE A 111 -18.92 -13.22 -50.34
N LYS A 112 -18.97 -14.26 -51.15
CA LYS A 112 -19.42 -14.15 -52.54
C LYS A 112 -20.94 -14.01 -52.58
N ASN A 113 -21.43 -12.89 -53.13
CA ASN A 113 -22.85 -12.72 -53.40
C ASN A 113 -23.33 -13.80 -54.37
N ARG A 114 -24.29 -14.63 -53.91
CA ARG A 114 -24.98 -15.62 -54.74
C ARG A 114 -26.41 -15.16 -54.93
N ILE A 115 -26.87 -15.19 -56.18
CA ILE A 115 -28.26 -14.95 -56.55
C ILE A 115 -28.94 -16.31 -56.63
N PHE A 116 -30.04 -16.48 -55.91
CA PHE A 116 -30.83 -17.70 -55.89
C PHE A 116 -32.10 -17.50 -56.71
N ASN A 117 -32.50 -18.51 -57.47
CA ASN A 117 -33.73 -18.49 -58.25
C ASN A 117 -34.78 -19.42 -57.63
N VAL A 118 -36.04 -19.23 -58.01
CA VAL A 118 -37.16 -20.07 -57.56
C VAL A 118 -36.92 -21.50 -58.03
N GLY A 119 -36.85 -22.45 -57.08
CA GLY A 119 -36.57 -23.86 -57.31
C GLY A 119 -35.15 -24.34 -56.95
N ASP A 120 -34.25 -23.42 -56.55
CA ASP A 120 -32.91 -23.80 -56.08
C ASP A 120 -32.94 -24.34 -54.64
N GLN A 121 -32.35 -25.51 -54.40
CA GLN A 121 -32.19 -26.05 -53.05
C GLN A 121 -31.07 -25.30 -52.30
N VAL A 122 -31.44 -24.62 -51.20
CA VAL A 122 -30.50 -23.90 -50.34
C VAL A 122 -30.54 -24.38 -48.90
N LEU A 123 -29.38 -24.30 -48.24
CA LEU A 123 -29.25 -24.59 -46.82
C LEU A 123 -29.45 -23.30 -46.02
N LEU A 124 -30.45 -23.30 -45.15
CA LEU A 124 -30.69 -22.22 -44.20
C LEU A 124 -29.99 -22.55 -42.89
N PHE A 125 -29.10 -21.66 -42.43
CA PHE A 125 -28.52 -21.76 -41.10
C PHE A 125 -29.41 -21.03 -40.10
N ASN A 126 -29.93 -21.78 -39.12
CA ASN A 126 -30.67 -21.21 -37.99
C ASN A 126 -29.87 -21.39 -36.70
N SER A 127 -29.50 -20.30 -36.03
CA SER A 127 -28.64 -20.34 -34.84
C SER A 127 -29.23 -21.13 -33.67
N ARG A 128 -30.56 -21.29 -33.62
CA ARG A 128 -31.26 -22.06 -32.58
C ARG A 128 -31.54 -23.52 -32.97
N LEU A 129 -31.71 -23.81 -34.26
CA LEU A 129 -32.19 -25.10 -34.76
C LEU A 129 -31.19 -25.85 -35.66
N LYS A 130 -29.98 -25.30 -35.86
CA LYS A 130 -28.93 -25.78 -36.79
C LYS A 130 -29.35 -25.75 -38.27
N ILE A 131 -28.49 -26.26 -39.15
CA ILE A 131 -28.65 -26.21 -40.61
C ILE A 131 -29.83 -27.09 -41.05
N SER A 132 -30.74 -26.52 -41.83
CA SER A 132 -31.87 -27.23 -42.45
C SER A 132 -31.99 -26.89 -43.93
N GLN A 133 -32.43 -27.85 -44.75
CA GLN A 133 -32.74 -27.61 -46.17
C GLN A 133 -34.06 -26.85 -46.30
N VAL A 134 -34.09 -25.83 -47.17
CA VAL A 134 -35.31 -25.11 -47.56
C VAL A 134 -35.51 -25.35 -49.06
N SER A 135 -36.73 -25.77 -49.42
CA SER A 135 -37.16 -26.12 -50.78
C SER A 135 -37.72 -24.91 -51.52
#